data_AF-A0A954GAY0-F1
#
_entry.id   AF-A0A954GAY0-F1
#
_cell.length_a   1.000
_cell.length_b   1.000
_cell.length_c   1.000
_cell.angle_alpha   90.00
_cell.angle_beta   90.00
_cell.angle_gamma   90.00
#
_symmetry.space_group_name_H-M   'P 1'
#
loop_
_entity.id
_entity.type
_entity.pdbx_description
1 polymer ?
#
loop_
_entity_poly.entity_id
_entity_poly.type
_entity_poly.pdbx_seq_one_letter_code
_entity_poly.pdbx_strand_id
1 'polypeptide(L)'
;MKLNRLLAGCVLCLTFIVRPADMRGEEILPKHMNAAAVKSIERGLAYLAKQQTAGGSFQTTQDGSTYPVSMSSLAGIAFLANGNTPSRGPYADQVRKATEYVLSQAQGNGQIAAGAENGRPMYGHGFSLLFLSSVYGMETDAKVRERIAKVVKDGIQLTASGQSNLGGWIYTPGGG
;
A
#
# COMPACT_ATOMS: atom_id res chain seq x y z
N MET A 1 -70.29 -39.63 18.01
CA MET A 1 -70.36 -39.57 16.54
C MET A 1 -70.54 -38.12 16.09
N LYS A 2 -69.45 -37.41 15.78
CA LYS A 2 -69.29 -36.50 14.62
C LYS A 2 -67.93 -35.80 14.73
N LEU A 3 -67.26 -35.80 13.58
CA LEU A 3 -65.87 -35.50 13.30
C LEU A 3 -65.78 -34.08 12.68
N ASN A 4 -64.60 -33.47 12.81
CA ASN A 4 -63.97 -32.55 11.85
C ASN A 4 -64.46 -31.09 11.78
N ARG A 5 -63.56 -30.12 12.09
CA ARG A 5 -62.72 -29.44 11.09
C ARG A 5 -61.74 -28.43 11.72
N LEU A 6 -60.50 -28.48 11.23
CA LEU A 6 -59.40 -27.57 11.50
C LEU A 6 -59.73 -26.13 11.11
N LEU A 7 -59.23 -25.16 11.89
CA LEU A 7 -58.80 -23.86 11.39
C LEU A 7 -57.46 -23.51 12.06
N ALA A 8 -56.38 -23.80 11.37
CA ALA A 8 -55.04 -23.31 11.68
C ALA A 8 -54.97 -21.82 11.35
N GLY A 9 -54.91 -20.97 12.38
CA GLY A 9 -54.65 -19.55 12.22
C GLY A 9 -53.16 -19.31 11.98
N CYS A 10 -52.76 -19.13 10.72
CA CYS A 10 -51.44 -18.63 10.36
C CYS A 10 -51.29 -17.18 10.86
N VAL A 11 -50.59 -16.99 11.98
CA VAL A 11 -50.05 -15.69 12.36
C VAL A 11 -48.87 -15.40 11.44
N LEU A 12 -49.10 -14.62 10.38
CA LEU A 12 -48.04 -14.10 9.53
C LEU A 12 -47.34 -12.96 10.31
N CYS A 13 -46.36 -13.31 11.14
CA CYS A 13 -45.43 -12.32 11.69
C CYS A 13 -44.61 -11.74 10.53
N LEU A 14 -45.01 -10.57 10.03
CA LEU A 14 -44.18 -9.71 9.20
C LEU A 14 -42.97 -9.28 10.05
N THR A 15 -41.91 -10.06 10.02
CA THR A 15 -40.60 -9.62 10.50
C THR A 15 -40.13 -8.52 9.56
N PHE A 16 -40.35 -7.26 9.94
CA PHE A 16 -39.59 -6.15 9.39
C PHE A 16 -38.13 -6.42 9.73
N ILE A 17 -37.37 -6.92 8.74
CA ILE A 17 -35.91 -6.91 8.80
C ILE A 17 -35.53 -5.42 8.77
N VAL A 18 -35.39 -4.82 9.95
CA VAL A 18 -34.75 -3.53 10.10
C VAL A 18 -33.32 -3.74 9.62
N ARG A 19 -33.03 -3.31 8.39
CA ARG A 19 -31.64 -3.14 7.95
C ARG A 19 -31.02 -2.18 8.95
N PRO A 20 -29.90 -2.53 9.61
CA PRO A 20 -29.20 -1.55 10.43
C PRO A 20 -28.92 -0.35 9.53
N ALA A 21 -29.42 0.82 9.91
CA ALA A 21 -29.05 2.06 9.27
C ALA A 21 -27.52 2.11 9.29
N ASP A 22 -26.91 2.42 8.15
CA ASP A 22 -25.47 2.59 8.06
C ASP A 22 -25.09 3.76 8.98
N MET A 23 -24.65 3.44 10.20
CA MET A 23 -24.29 4.42 11.26
C MET A 23 -23.00 5.17 10.94
N ARG A 24 -22.43 4.97 9.75
CA ARG A 24 -21.39 5.84 9.20
C ARG A 24 -22.06 7.17 8.88
N GLY A 25 -21.88 8.16 9.76
CA GLY A 25 -22.28 9.53 9.47
C GLY A 25 -21.81 9.94 8.08
N GLU A 26 -22.60 10.77 7.40
CA GLU A 26 -22.30 11.21 6.03
C GLU A 26 -20.90 11.82 6.01
N GLU A 27 -19.94 11.09 5.45
CA GLU A 27 -18.54 11.51 5.45
C GLU A 27 -18.44 12.73 4.53
N ILE A 28 -18.15 13.89 5.12
CA ILE A 28 -17.97 15.13 4.36
C ILE A 28 -16.62 15.04 3.65
N LEU A 29 -16.67 14.52 2.44
CA LEU A 29 -15.51 14.37 1.58
C LEU A 29 -15.17 15.69 0.86
N PRO A 30 -13.90 15.94 0.52
CA PRO A 30 -13.51 17.08 -0.31
C PRO A 30 -14.30 17.12 -1.64
N LYS A 31 -14.44 18.31 -2.23
CA LYS A 31 -15.28 18.56 -3.45
C LYS A 31 -15.14 17.54 -4.57
N HIS A 32 -13.95 16.96 -4.78
CA HIS A 32 -13.67 16.01 -5.86
C HIS A 32 -13.74 14.53 -5.44
N MET A 33 -13.94 14.26 -4.15
CA MET A 33 -14.06 12.92 -3.59
C MET A 33 -15.54 12.50 -3.56
N ASN A 34 -16.12 12.30 -4.74
CA ASN A 34 -17.48 11.81 -4.87
C ASN A 34 -17.55 10.27 -4.77
N ALA A 35 -18.77 9.71 -4.68
CA ALA A 35 -18.96 8.26 -4.55
C ALA A 35 -18.33 7.44 -5.70
N ALA A 36 -18.30 7.98 -6.91
CA ALA A 36 -17.67 7.30 -8.06
C ALA A 36 -16.14 7.27 -7.92
N ALA A 37 -15.53 8.33 -7.40
CA ALA A 37 -14.10 8.39 -7.11
C ALA A 37 -13.73 7.40 -6.00
N VAL A 38 -14.47 7.40 -4.87
CA VAL A 38 -14.26 6.46 -3.76
C VAL A 38 -14.32 5.01 -4.25
N LYS A 39 -15.39 4.66 -4.99
CA LYS A 39 -15.55 3.31 -5.54
C LYS A 39 -14.44 2.94 -6.52
N SER A 40 -13.85 3.91 -7.21
CA SER A 40 -12.74 3.67 -8.14
C SER A 40 -11.42 3.44 -7.40
N ILE A 41 -11.17 4.18 -6.31
CA ILE A 41 -10.04 3.98 -5.40
C ILE A 41 -10.12 2.58 -4.78
N GLU A 42 -11.28 2.20 -4.24
CA GLU A 42 -11.49 0.87 -3.64
C GLU A 42 -11.19 -0.26 -4.64
N ARG A 43 -11.67 -0.15 -5.89
CA ARG A 43 -11.37 -1.13 -6.94
C ARG A 43 -9.88 -1.18 -7.26
N GLY A 44 -9.21 -0.03 -7.32
CA GLY A 44 -7.77 0.06 -7.58
C GLY A 44 -6.94 -0.61 -6.49
N LEU A 45 -7.25 -0.33 -5.22
CA LEU A 45 -6.56 -0.93 -4.08
C LEU A 45 -6.80 -2.44 -3.98
N ALA A 46 -8.04 -2.88 -4.22
CA ALA A 46 -8.36 -4.31 -4.28
C ALA A 46 -7.60 -5.02 -5.41
N TYR A 47 -7.46 -4.38 -6.57
CA TYR A 47 -6.64 -4.89 -7.67
C TYR A 47 -5.17 -4.99 -7.25
N LEU A 48 -4.58 -3.94 -6.67
CA LEU A 48 -3.19 -3.96 -6.20
C LEU A 48 -2.96 -5.08 -5.18
N ALA A 49 -3.85 -5.22 -4.20
CA ALA A 49 -3.75 -6.27 -3.20
C ALA A 49 -3.77 -7.68 -3.81
N LYS A 50 -4.50 -7.87 -4.92
CA LYS A 50 -4.53 -9.14 -5.66
C LYS A 50 -3.25 -9.39 -6.47
N GLN A 51 -2.58 -8.35 -6.95
CA GLN A 51 -1.35 -8.48 -7.73
C GLN A 51 -0.10 -8.70 -6.87
N GLN A 52 -0.13 -8.29 -5.60
CA GLN A 52 1.01 -8.45 -4.71
C GLN A 52 1.36 -9.93 -4.51
N THR A 53 2.64 -10.26 -4.69
CA THR A 53 3.13 -11.61 -4.44
C THR A 53 3.14 -11.95 -2.95
N ALA A 54 3.25 -13.24 -2.61
CA ALA A 54 3.40 -13.66 -1.22
C ALA A 54 4.62 -13.01 -0.53
N GLY A 55 5.68 -12.74 -1.29
CA GLY A 55 6.89 -12.04 -0.85
C GLY A 55 6.77 -10.51 -0.78
N GLY A 56 5.60 -9.94 -1.08
CA GLY A 56 5.31 -8.51 -0.94
C GLY A 56 5.65 -7.64 -2.15
N SER A 57 6.27 -8.22 -3.17
CA SER A 57 6.65 -7.52 -4.40
C SER A 57 5.53 -7.50 -5.44
N PHE A 58 5.65 -6.64 -6.46
CA PHE A 58 4.71 -6.51 -7.58
C PHE A 58 5.28 -7.02 -8.92
N GLN A 59 6.20 -7.98 -8.85
CA GLN A 59 7.03 -8.46 -9.97
C GLN A 59 6.27 -9.20 -11.08
N THR A 60 5.04 -9.60 -10.82
CA THR A 60 4.20 -10.39 -11.73
C THR A 60 3.51 -9.55 -12.80
N THR A 61 3.58 -8.22 -12.71
CA THR A 61 3.10 -7.31 -13.75
C THR A 61 4.22 -7.00 -14.74
N GLN A 62 3.87 -6.56 -15.96
CA GLN A 62 4.86 -6.21 -16.98
C GLN A 62 5.88 -5.18 -16.47
N ASP A 63 5.42 -4.05 -15.96
CA ASP A 63 6.31 -3.01 -15.41
C ASP A 63 6.98 -3.45 -14.11
N GLY A 64 6.29 -4.25 -13.29
CA GLY A 64 6.84 -4.78 -12.05
C GLY A 64 7.97 -5.79 -12.28
N SER A 65 7.98 -6.53 -13.38
CA SER A 65 9.13 -7.37 -13.74
C SER A 65 10.36 -6.54 -14.12
N THR A 66 10.14 -5.35 -14.69
CA THR A 66 11.22 -4.46 -15.17
C THR A 66 11.76 -3.55 -14.06
N TYR A 67 10.86 -3.04 -13.23
CA TYR A 67 11.14 -2.11 -12.13
C TYR A 67 10.51 -2.61 -10.82
N PRO A 68 10.96 -3.77 -10.30
CA PRO A 68 10.30 -4.47 -9.21
C PRO A 68 10.24 -3.69 -7.88
N VAL A 69 11.29 -2.96 -7.53
CA VAL A 69 11.37 -2.13 -6.33
C VAL A 69 10.58 -0.85 -6.53
N SER A 70 10.72 -0.21 -7.69
CA SER A 70 9.97 1.01 -8.02
C SER A 70 8.45 0.76 -7.94
N MET A 71 7.97 -0.30 -8.61
CA MET A 71 6.54 -0.61 -8.66
C MET A 71 6.00 -1.07 -7.31
N SER A 72 6.79 -1.83 -6.54
CA SER A 72 6.36 -2.25 -5.19
C SER A 72 6.29 -1.07 -4.22
N SER A 73 7.22 -0.13 -4.31
CA SER A 73 7.21 1.10 -3.49
C SER A 73 6.04 2.01 -3.86
N LEU A 74 5.75 2.17 -5.15
CA LEU A 74 4.60 2.93 -5.63
C LEU A 74 3.26 2.33 -5.17
N ALA A 75 3.11 1.01 -5.27
CA ALA A 75 1.93 0.32 -4.75
C ALA A 75 1.80 0.50 -3.23
N GLY A 76 2.91 0.42 -2.49
CA GLY A 76 2.97 0.75 -1.07
C GLY A 76 2.44 2.16 -0.77
N ILE A 77 2.95 3.17 -1.48
CA ILE A 77 2.50 4.57 -1.35
C ILE A 77 0.99 4.71 -1.64
N ALA A 78 0.45 3.98 -2.62
CA ALA A 78 -0.98 4.02 -2.91
C ALA A 78 -1.83 3.52 -1.73
N PHE A 79 -1.41 2.46 -1.04
CA PHE A 79 -2.07 2.00 0.19
C PHE A 79 -1.97 3.05 1.31
N LEU A 80 -0.78 3.63 1.51
CA LEU A 80 -0.55 4.68 2.50
C LEU A 80 -1.41 5.92 2.25
N ALA A 81 -1.54 6.35 0.99
CA ALA A 81 -2.33 7.51 0.60
C ALA A 81 -3.84 7.32 0.88
N ASN A 82 -4.31 6.08 0.95
CA ASN A 82 -5.68 5.76 1.37
C ASN A 82 -5.82 5.59 2.90
N GLY A 83 -4.76 5.80 3.68
CA GLY A 83 -4.78 5.72 5.13
C GLY A 83 -4.50 4.32 5.70
N ASN A 84 -4.05 3.38 4.87
CA ASN A 84 -3.57 2.08 5.37
C ASN A 84 -2.13 2.24 5.86
N THR A 85 -1.81 1.66 7.00
CA THR A 85 -0.48 1.72 7.63
C THR A 85 0.01 0.31 7.92
N PRO A 86 1.27 0.10 8.33
CA PRO A 86 1.74 -1.24 8.72
C PRO A 86 0.94 -1.90 9.85
N SER A 87 0.21 -1.12 10.66
CA SER A 87 -0.50 -1.58 11.85
C SER A 87 -2.02 -1.39 11.80
N ARG A 88 -2.56 -0.68 10.80
CA ARG A 88 -3.98 -0.31 10.71
C ARG A 88 -4.48 -0.28 9.27
N GLY A 89 -5.74 -0.67 9.10
CA GLY A 89 -6.45 -0.59 7.83
C GLY A 89 -6.62 -1.96 7.17
N PRO A 90 -7.57 -2.09 6.22
CA PRO A 90 -7.83 -3.35 5.53
C PRO A 90 -6.63 -3.88 4.74
N TYR A 91 -5.68 -3.01 4.36
CA TYR A 91 -4.48 -3.38 3.61
C TYR A 91 -3.18 -3.33 4.44
N ALA A 92 -3.26 -3.43 5.77
CA ALA A 92 -2.08 -3.36 6.64
C ALA A 92 -1.05 -4.46 6.33
N ASP A 93 -1.51 -5.68 6.04
CA ASP A 93 -0.63 -6.79 5.66
C ASP A 93 0.12 -6.51 4.35
N GLN A 94 -0.54 -5.88 3.38
CA GLN A 94 0.03 -5.53 2.09
C GLN A 94 1.14 -4.49 2.28
N VAL A 95 0.90 -3.48 3.13
CA VAL A 95 1.90 -2.47 3.49
C VAL A 95 3.10 -3.12 4.21
N ARG A 96 2.87 -4.02 5.17
CA ARG A 96 3.97 -4.74 5.86
C ARG A 96 4.81 -5.56 4.90
N LYS A 97 4.17 -6.34 4.03
CA LYS A 97 4.88 -7.17 3.05
C LYS A 97 5.66 -6.33 2.05
N ALA A 98 5.09 -5.23 1.57
CA ALA A 98 5.80 -4.29 0.69
C ALA A 98 7.00 -3.65 1.41
N THR A 99 6.84 -3.28 2.69
CA THR A 99 7.92 -2.73 3.51
C THR A 99 9.08 -3.72 3.65
N GLU A 100 8.80 -4.96 4.04
CA GLU A 100 9.84 -6.00 4.17
C GLU A 100 10.50 -6.33 2.83
N TYR A 101 9.71 -6.39 1.74
CA TYR A 101 10.27 -6.55 0.41
C TYR A 101 11.25 -5.42 0.08
N VAL A 102 10.85 -4.15 0.21
CA VAL A 102 11.72 -3.01 -0.13
C VAL A 102 12.95 -2.94 0.77
N LEU A 103 12.81 -3.21 2.07
CA LEU A 103 13.95 -3.29 2.99
C LEU A 103 14.95 -4.37 2.57
N SER A 104 14.49 -5.51 2.04
CA SER A 104 15.36 -6.58 1.55
C SER A 104 16.18 -6.19 0.31
N GLN A 105 15.82 -5.10 -0.37
CA GLN A 105 16.50 -4.61 -1.58
C GLN A 105 17.49 -3.48 -1.27
N ALA A 106 17.66 -3.11 0.01
CA ALA A 106 18.67 -2.16 0.43
C ALA A 106 20.07 -2.78 0.35
N GLN A 107 21.00 -2.04 -0.24
CA GLN A 107 22.37 -2.46 -0.48
C GLN A 107 23.32 -1.78 0.52
N GLY A 108 24.52 -2.35 0.70
CA GLY A 108 25.51 -1.85 1.66
C GLY A 108 26.04 -0.44 1.35
N ASN A 109 25.90 0.04 0.12
CA ASN A 109 26.26 1.40 -0.30
C ASN A 109 25.13 2.43 -0.10
N GLY A 110 24.00 2.05 0.51
CA GLY A 110 22.82 2.89 0.70
C GLY A 110 21.85 2.92 -0.48
N GLN A 111 22.17 2.27 -1.60
CA GLN A 111 21.25 2.17 -2.74
C GLN A 111 20.13 1.19 -2.44
N ILE A 112 18.91 1.48 -2.93
CA ILE A 112 17.77 0.58 -2.78
C ILE A 112 17.27 0.24 -4.18
N ALA A 113 17.62 -0.94 -4.69
CA ALA A 113 17.26 -1.38 -6.04
C ALA A 113 17.47 -2.89 -6.17
N ALA A 114 16.64 -3.55 -6.98
CA ALA A 114 16.84 -4.94 -7.36
C ALA A 114 17.59 -5.02 -8.70
N GLY A 115 18.72 -5.73 -8.74
CA GLY A 115 19.49 -5.99 -9.97
C GLY A 115 19.94 -4.75 -10.77
N ALA A 116 19.87 -3.56 -10.15
CA ALA A 116 20.02 -2.23 -10.77
C ALA A 116 18.99 -1.87 -11.86
N GLU A 117 17.74 -2.35 -11.71
CA GLU A 117 16.49 -1.95 -12.38
C GLU A 117 16.65 -1.38 -13.79
N ASN A 118 17.04 -2.26 -14.72
CA ASN A 118 17.14 -1.98 -16.16
C ASN A 118 18.05 -0.77 -16.51
N GLY A 119 19.17 -0.64 -15.79
CA GLY A 119 20.13 0.45 -15.98
C GLY A 119 19.67 1.77 -15.35
N ARG A 120 18.59 1.76 -14.57
CA ARG A 120 18.02 2.95 -13.93
C ARG A 120 17.74 2.75 -12.43
N PRO A 121 18.75 2.36 -11.63
CA PRO A 121 18.57 2.04 -10.21
C PRO A 121 18.00 3.19 -9.37
N MET A 122 18.20 4.45 -9.79
CA MET A 122 17.71 5.60 -9.03
C MET A 122 16.18 5.72 -9.00
N TYR A 123 15.44 5.07 -9.91
CA TYR A 123 13.98 4.99 -9.77
C TYR A 123 13.58 4.16 -8.55
N GLY A 124 14.11 2.94 -8.44
CA GLY A 124 13.89 2.08 -7.29
C GLY A 124 14.28 2.78 -6.00
N HIS A 125 15.43 3.46 -6.03
CA HIS A 125 15.95 4.18 -4.88
C HIS A 125 15.02 5.32 -4.44
N GLY A 126 14.64 6.21 -5.36
CA GLY A 126 13.82 7.38 -5.04
C GLY A 126 12.43 7.00 -4.54
N PHE A 127 11.75 6.08 -5.21
CA PHE A 127 10.43 5.61 -4.76
C PHE A 127 10.51 4.86 -3.42
N SER A 128 11.56 4.06 -3.21
CA SER A 128 11.78 3.38 -1.93
C SER A 128 12.01 4.37 -0.79
N LEU A 129 12.81 5.42 -1.01
CA LEU A 129 13.05 6.45 0.00
C LEU A 129 11.75 7.15 0.41
N LEU A 130 10.92 7.53 -0.57
CA LEU A 130 9.62 8.15 -0.28
C LEU A 130 8.69 7.19 0.49
N PHE A 131 8.62 5.93 0.06
CA PHE A 131 7.78 4.92 0.70
C PHE A 131 8.26 4.63 2.13
N LEU A 132 9.52 4.25 2.31
CA LEU A 132 10.09 3.87 3.61
C LEU A 132 10.10 5.04 4.60
N SER A 133 10.37 6.27 4.16
CA SER A 133 10.29 7.44 5.05
C SER A 133 8.86 7.71 5.53
N SER A 134 7.85 7.46 4.68
CA SER A 134 6.44 7.53 5.07
C SER A 134 6.11 6.43 6.09
N VAL A 135 6.52 5.18 5.83
CA VAL A 135 6.32 4.04 6.72
C VAL A 135 7.01 4.26 8.07
N TYR A 136 8.22 4.82 8.10
CA TYR A 136 8.96 5.11 9.33
C TYR A 136 8.14 5.94 10.32
N GLY A 137 7.40 6.94 9.83
CA GLY A 137 6.53 7.79 10.66
C GLY A 137 5.25 7.08 11.15
N MET A 138 4.88 5.95 10.56
CA MET A 138 3.68 5.18 10.87
C MET A 138 3.97 3.87 11.61
N GLU A 139 5.23 3.41 11.62
CA GLU A 139 5.63 2.13 12.20
C GLU A 139 5.65 2.18 13.73
N THR A 140 5.01 1.19 14.34
CA THR A 140 4.84 1.06 15.79
C THR A 140 5.79 0.04 16.40
N ASP A 141 6.23 -0.97 15.64
CA ASP A 141 7.25 -1.90 16.09
C ASP A 141 8.62 -1.22 16.09
N ALA A 142 9.22 -1.08 17.28
CA ALA A 142 10.47 -0.36 17.45
C ALA A 142 11.64 -0.97 16.65
N LYS A 143 11.70 -2.30 16.52
CA LYS A 143 12.77 -2.99 15.80
C LYS A 143 12.63 -2.80 14.30
N VAL A 144 11.40 -2.90 13.79
CA VAL A 144 11.12 -2.64 12.36
C VAL A 144 11.42 -1.18 12.04
N ARG A 145 10.96 -0.26 12.90
CA ARG A 145 11.22 1.18 12.74
C ARG A 145 12.70 1.52 12.75
N GLU A 146 13.50 0.88 13.60
CA GLU A 146 14.96 1.06 13.62
C GLU A 146 15.62 0.56 12.33
N ARG A 147 15.21 -0.61 11.81
CA ARG A 147 15.66 -1.12 10.50
C ARG A 147 15.35 -0.13 9.39
N ILE A 148 14.13 0.41 9.35
CA ILE A 148 13.72 1.42 8.37
C ILE A 148 14.58 2.68 8.52
N ALA A 149 14.77 3.18 9.75
CA ALA A 149 15.55 4.38 10.02
C ALA A 149 16.98 4.26 9.48
N LYS A 150 17.61 3.10 9.69
CA LYS A 150 18.94 2.83 9.15
C LYS A 150 18.96 2.90 7.62
N VAL A 151 18.07 2.17 6.94
CA VAL A 151 18.00 2.14 5.47
C VAL A 151 17.70 3.52 4.89
N VAL A 152 16.77 4.27 5.49
CA VAL A 152 16.44 5.63 5.06
C VAL A 152 17.65 6.57 5.24
N LYS A 153 18.35 6.49 6.37
CA LYS A 153 19.54 7.32 6.62
C LYS A 153 20.65 7.03 5.61
N ASP A 154 20.95 5.76 5.35
CA ASP A 154 21.96 5.36 4.38
C ASP A 154 21.57 5.81 2.97
N GLY A 155 20.28 5.71 2.62
CA GLY A 155 19.77 6.17 1.33
C GLY A 155 19.79 7.68 1.15
N ILE A 156 19.51 8.46 2.21
CA ILE A 156 19.68 9.92 2.21
C ILE A 156 21.15 10.27 1.94
N GLN A 157 22.09 9.57 2.57
CA GLN A 157 23.51 9.80 2.36
C GLN A 157 23.92 9.53 0.91
N LEU A 158 23.47 8.42 0.32
CA LEU A 158 23.69 8.12 -1.10
C LEU A 158 23.11 9.23 -1.99
N THR A 159 21.84 9.58 -1.77
CA THR A 159 21.15 10.63 -2.54
C THR A 159 21.92 11.95 -2.47
N ALA A 160 22.30 12.40 -1.27
CA ALA A 160 23.06 13.63 -1.09
C ALA A 160 24.42 13.61 -1.81
N SER A 161 25.15 12.49 -1.70
CA SER A 161 26.45 12.33 -2.38
C SER A 161 26.33 12.14 -3.90
N GLY A 162 25.16 11.73 -4.38
CA GLY A 162 24.90 11.40 -5.78
C GLY A 162 24.41 12.58 -6.63
N GLN A 163 24.27 13.78 -6.05
CA GLN A 163 23.90 14.98 -6.79
C GLN A 163 25.04 15.43 -7.71
N SER A 164 24.73 15.73 -8.97
CA SER A 164 25.72 16.23 -9.92
C SER A 164 26.12 17.68 -9.63
N ASN A 165 27.22 18.12 -10.24
CA ASN A 165 27.67 19.52 -10.16
C ASN A 165 26.67 20.51 -10.78
N LEU A 166 25.70 20.02 -11.56
CA LEU A 166 24.60 20.81 -12.12
C LEU A 166 23.35 20.85 -11.22
N GLY A 167 23.42 20.24 -10.03
CA GLY A 167 22.34 20.24 -9.03
C GLY A 167 21.25 19.18 -9.25
N GLY A 168 21.42 18.28 -10.22
CA GLY A 168 20.43 17.23 -10.55
C GLY A 168 20.87 15.83 -10.14
N TRP A 169 20.00 14.85 -10.39
CA TRP A 169 20.30 13.42 -10.28
C TRP A 169 20.01 12.73 -11.59
N ILE A 170 20.86 11.80 -11.97
CA ILE A 170 20.63 10.91 -13.12
C ILE A 170 20.31 9.49 -12.62
N TYR A 171 20.30 8.53 -13.54
CA TYR A 171 19.95 7.14 -13.26
C TYR A 171 20.99 6.38 -12.44
N THR A 172 22.21 6.90 -12.31
CA THR A 172 23.29 6.39 -11.48
C THR A 172 23.76 7.46 -10.50
N PRO A 173 24.05 7.12 -9.23
CA PRO A 173 24.58 8.08 -8.27
C PRO A 173 25.90 8.71 -8.78
N GLY A 174 26.01 10.04 -8.73
CA GLY A 174 27.25 10.77 -9.01
C GLY A 174 27.75 10.70 -10.47
N GLY A 175 26.91 10.26 -11.41
CA GLY A 175 27.32 10.07 -12.80
C GLY A 175 27.17 11.29 -13.72
N GLY A 176 26.92 12.48 -13.17
CA GLY A 176 26.70 13.73 -13.93
C GLY A 176 27.65 14.85 -13.55
#